data_AF-A0AAJ2NSN0-F1
#
_entry.id   AF-A0AAJ2NSN0-F1
#
_cell.length_a   1.000
_cell.length_b   1.000
_cell.length_c   1.000
_cell.angle_alpha   90.00
_cell.angle_beta   90.00
_cell.angle_gamma   90.00
#
_symmetry.space_group_name_H-M   'P 1'
#
loop_
_entity.id
_entity.type
_entity.pdbx_description
1 polymer ?
#
loop_
_entity_poly.entity_id
_entity_poly.type
_entity_poly.pdbx_seq_one_letter_code
_entity_poly.pdbx_strand_id
1 'polypeptide(L)'
;HELALKLKGLYAGSTKSADKPIQALDWNYGSGPEPDIDLVCKEINGYDLKSGKLLPGFGALLDDGSTSSGNWIYSGFYPEEGKNLAKRRDNKDTGGGNF
;
A
#
# COMPACT_ATOMS: atom_id res chain seq x y z
N HIS A 1 -5.80 -10.98 7.71
CA HIS A 1 -5.70 -9.77 8.52
C HIS A 1 -6.87 -9.73 9.51
N GLU A 2 -7.12 -10.85 10.21
CA GLU A 2 -8.35 -11.04 10.99
C GLU A 2 -8.51 -10.11 12.18
N LEU A 3 -7.41 -9.78 12.88
CA LEU A 3 -7.46 -8.92 14.05
C LEU A 3 -8.05 -7.55 13.71
N ALA A 4 -7.58 -6.94 12.62
CA ALA A 4 -8.09 -5.65 12.16
C ALA A 4 -9.58 -5.72 11.80
N LEU A 5 -10.03 -6.79 11.11
CA LEU A 5 -11.45 -6.97 10.79
C LEU A 5 -12.32 -7.14 12.04
N LYS A 6 -11.85 -7.94 13.00
CA LYS A 6 -12.54 -8.17 14.28
C LYS A 6 -12.64 -6.88 15.10
N LEU A 7 -11.58 -6.07 15.14
CA LEU A 7 -11.60 -4.76 15.79
C LEU A 7 -12.57 -3.82 15.09
N LYS A 8 -12.52 -3.68 13.77
CA LYS A 8 -13.49 -2.84 13.04
C LYS A 8 -14.94 -3.29 13.27
N GLY A 9 -15.19 -4.60 13.31
CA GLY A 9 -16.51 -5.16 13.64
C GLY A 9 -16.96 -4.84 15.06
N LEU A 10 -16.06 -4.95 16.05
CA LEU A 10 -16.34 -4.62 17.46
C LEU A 10 -16.74 -3.14 17.64
N TYR A 11 -16.08 -2.24 16.92
CA TYR A 11 -16.29 -0.80 17.05
C TYR A 11 -17.31 -0.22 16.05
N ALA A 12 -17.88 -1.01 15.15
CA ALA A 12 -18.75 -0.52 14.07
C ALA A 12 -19.97 0.26 14.57
N GLY A 13 -20.54 -0.12 15.72
CA GLY A 13 -21.68 0.54 16.34
C GLY A 13 -21.35 1.56 17.43
N SER A 14 -20.06 1.82 17.71
CA SER A 14 -19.69 2.73 18.79
C SER A 14 -20.04 4.18 18.47
N THR A 15 -20.59 4.89 19.46
CA THR A 15 -20.88 6.33 19.39
C THR A 15 -19.83 7.18 20.10
N LYS A 16 -18.83 6.55 20.72
CA LYS A 16 -17.78 7.26 21.46
C LYS A 16 -16.85 7.97 20.50
N SER A 17 -16.54 9.24 20.79
CA SER A 17 -15.61 10.02 19.97
C SER A 17 -14.21 9.40 19.88
N ALA A 18 -13.78 8.68 20.92
CA ALA A 18 -12.48 8.00 20.96
C ALA A 18 -12.35 6.85 19.95
N ASP A 19 -13.46 6.30 19.46
CA ASP A 19 -13.47 5.10 18.62
C ASP A 19 -13.52 5.45 17.12
N LYS A 20 -13.77 6.72 16.79
CA LYS A 20 -13.81 7.23 15.40
C LYS A 20 -12.56 6.87 14.58
N PRO A 21 -11.32 6.92 15.12
CA PRO A 21 -10.15 6.53 14.35
C PRO A 21 -10.17 5.06 13.88
N ILE A 22 -10.69 4.13 14.71
CA ILE A 22 -10.83 2.72 14.32
C ILE A 22 -11.91 2.55 13.26
N GLN A 23 -13.01 3.31 13.36
CA GLN A 23 -14.08 3.29 12.37
C GLN A 23 -13.62 3.87 11.02
N ALA A 24 -12.77 4.89 11.05
CA ALA A 24 -12.23 5.57 9.86
C ALA A 24 -10.99 4.90 9.25
N LEU A 25 -10.37 3.94 9.95
CA LEU A 25 -9.18 3.23 9.48
C LEU A 25 -9.48 2.53 8.15
N ASP A 26 -8.70 2.81 7.11
CA ASP A 26 -8.80 2.07 5.86
C ASP A 26 -8.16 0.67 5.99
N TRP A 27 -8.81 -0.36 5.47
CA TRP A 27 -8.34 -1.75 5.61
C TRP A 27 -8.79 -2.65 4.44
N ASN A 28 -8.52 -2.21 3.21
CA ASN A 28 -8.99 -2.86 1.98
C ASN A 28 -7.98 -3.88 1.43
N TYR A 29 -7.48 -4.80 2.27
CA TYR A 29 -6.41 -5.75 1.90
C TYR A 29 -6.92 -7.16 1.56
N GLY A 30 -8.06 -7.23 0.87
CA GLY A 30 -8.72 -8.50 0.49
C GLY A 30 -9.63 -9.06 1.59
N SER A 31 -10.14 -10.28 1.36
CA SER A 31 -11.13 -10.95 2.25
C SER A 31 -10.60 -12.21 2.95
N GLY A 32 -9.34 -12.58 2.69
CA GLY A 32 -8.70 -13.77 3.25
C GLY A 32 -8.22 -13.60 4.71
N PRO A 33 -7.75 -14.69 5.34
CA PRO A 33 -7.21 -14.68 6.70
C PRO A 33 -5.89 -13.90 6.84
N GLU A 34 -5.24 -13.55 5.72
CA GLU A 34 -4.01 -12.75 5.62
C GLU A 34 -4.23 -11.56 4.67
N PRO A 35 -3.55 -10.41 4.87
CA PRO A 35 -3.60 -9.31 3.89
C PRO A 35 -3.06 -9.76 2.53
N ASP A 36 -3.72 -9.32 1.46
CA ASP A 36 -3.13 -9.39 0.12
C ASP A 36 -1.94 -8.44 0.06
N ILE A 37 -0.75 -9.02 0.02
CA ILE A 37 0.52 -8.28 0.01
C ILE A 37 0.65 -7.41 -1.24
N ASP A 38 0.04 -7.78 -2.37
CA ASP A 38 0.10 -6.95 -3.57
C ASP A 38 -0.71 -5.66 -3.39
N LEU A 39 -1.89 -5.73 -2.76
CA LEU A 39 -2.69 -4.55 -2.40
C LEU A 39 -1.94 -3.64 -1.41
N VAL A 40 -1.31 -4.23 -0.39
CA VAL A 40 -0.48 -3.49 0.57
C VAL A 40 0.68 -2.80 -0.14
N CYS A 41 1.39 -3.50 -1.03
CA CYS A 41 2.50 -2.93 -1.80
C CYS A 41 2.05 -1.74 -2.66
N LYS A 42 0.89 -1.86 -3.31
CA LYS A 42 0.32 -0.78 -4.11
C LYS A 42 -0.03 0.46 -3.27
N GLU A 43 -0.61 0.27 -2.09
CA GLU A 43 -0.88 1.40 -1.17
C GLU A 43 0.42 2.08 -0.70
N ILE A 44 1.44 1.29 -0.33
CA ILE A 44 2.75 1.83 0.04
C ILE A 44 3.34 2.64 -1.13
N ASN A 45 3.25 2.14 -2.36
CA ASN A 45 3.69 2.86 -3.55
C ASN A 45 2.92 4.17 -3.75
N GLY A 46 1.60 4.10 -3.66
CA GLY A 46 0.71 5.23 -3.79
C GLY A 46 -0.08 5.27 -5.09
N TYR A 47 -1.15 6.07 -5.05
CA TYR A 47 -2.14 6.23 -6.11
C TYR A 47 -2.40 7.70 -6.43
N ASP A 48 -2.73 7.97 -7.69
CA ASP A 48 -3.54 9.13 -8.06
C ASP A 48 -5.00 8.79 -7.72
N LEU A 49 -5.59 9.55 -6.79
CA LEU A 49 -6.92 9.26 -6.24
C LEU A 49 -8.05 9.66 -7.18
N LYS A 50 -7.78 10.48 -8.19
CA LYS A 50 -8.78 10.88 -9.20
C LYS A 50 -8.95 9.79 -10.26
N SER A 51 -7.86 9.17 -10.67
CA SER A 51 -7.81 8.15 -11.73
C SER A 51 -7.78 6.72 -11.20
N GLY A 52 -7.42 6.51 -9.93
CA GLY A 52 -7.21 5.19 -9.34
C GLY A 52 -5.93 4.48 -9.82
N LYS A 53 -5.05 5.18 -10.54
CA LYS A 53 -3.81 4.60 -11.07
C LYS A 53 -2.68 4.70 -10.07
N LEU A 54 -1.74 3.75 -10.13
CA LEU A 54 -0.51 3.79 -9.35
C LEU A 54 0.37 4.98 -9.76
N LEU A 55 1.04 5.56 -8.77
CA LEU A 55 2.01 6.62 -9.02
C LEU A 55 3.31 6.03 -9.59
N PRO A 56 3.89 6.66 -10.64
CA PRO A 56 5.15 6.20 -11.22
C PRO A 56 6.36 6.46 -10.31
N GLY A 57 6.23 7.35 -9.32
CA GLY A 57 7.29 7.74 -8.41
C GLY A 57 6.90 8.90 -7.49
N PHE A 58 7.72 9.16 -6.47
CA PHE A 58 7.46 10.21 -5.47
C PHE A 58 7.30 11.62 -6.04
N GLY A 59 7.92 11.92 -7.20
CA GLY A 59 7.78 13.21 -7.87
C GLY A 59 6.37 13.50 -8.41
N ALA A 60 5.50 12.50 -8.43
CA ALA A 60 4.09 12.63 -8.79
C ALA A 60 3.17 12.87 -7.58
N LEU A 61 3.69 12.88 -6.35
CA LEU A 61 2.91 13.18 -5.14
C LEU A 61 2.58 14.68 -5.06
N LEU A 62 1.34 14.99 -4.66
CA LEU A 62 0.79 16.33 -4.52
C LEU A 62 0.30 16.58 -3.09
N ASP A 63 0.32 17.85 -2.67
CA ASP A 63 -0.15 18.33 -1.37
C ASP A 63 -1.63 18.72 -1.34
N ASP A 64 -2.33 18.62 -2.49
CA ASP A 64 -3.74 18.98 -2.66
C ASP A 64 -4.72 17.86 -2.26
N GLY A 65 -4.19 16.75 -1.75
CA GLY A 65 -4.97 15.57 -1.39
C GLY A 65 -5.46 14.73 -2.56
N SER A 66 -4.99 14.98 -3.80
CA SER A 66 -5.36 14.15 -4.97
C SER A 66 -4.46 12.94 -5.21
N THR A 67 -3.44 12.76 -4.37
CA THR A 67 -2.56 11.60 -4.38
C THR A 67 -2.42 11.01 -2.98
N SER A 68 -2.16 9.71 -2.88
CA SER A 68 -1.82 9.04 -1.63
C SER A 68 -0.54 8.22 -1.77
N SER A 69 0.14 7.96 -0.66
CA SER A 69 1.22 6.96 -0.55
C SER A 69 1.37 6.56 0.92
N GLY A 70 1.41 5.26 1.18
CA GLY A 70 1.65 4.72 2.52
C GLY A 70 3.09 4.96 3.00
N ASN A 71 4.04 5.14 2.07
CA ASN A 71 5.39 5.61 2.39
C ASN A 71 6.03 6.30 1.17
N TRP A 72 6.17 7.62 1.23
CA TRP A 72 6.59 8.44 0.09
C TRP A 72 7.95 8.04 -0.49
N ILE A 73 8.92 7.62 0.34
CA ILE A 73 10.25 7.19 -0.14
C ILE A 73 10.20 5.92 -0.99
N TYR A 74 9.14 5.13 -0.87
CA TYR A 74 8.96 3.91 -1.66
C TYR A 74 8.15 4.15 -2.93
N SER A 75 7.47 5.29 -3.07
CA SER A 75 6.70 5.59 -4.28
C SER A 75 7.57 5.46 -5.54
N GLY A 76 7.17 4.56 -6.44
CA GLY A 76 7.88 4.16 -7.65
C GLY A 76 8.35 2.70 -7.68
N PHE A 77 8.30 1.97 -6.56
CA PHE A 77 8.62 0.54 -6.53
C PHE A 77 7.52 -0.35 -7.14
N TYR A 78 6.32 0.20 -7.36
CA TYR A 78 5.21 -0.43 -8.05
C TYR A 78 4.57 0.60 -9.02
N PRO A 79 5.28 0.99 -10.09
CA PRO A 79 4.96 2.20 -10.85
C PRO A 79 3.73 2.07 -11.77
N GLU A 80 3.27 0.85 -12.04
CA GLU A 80 2.08 0.55 -12.83
C GLU A 80 1.55 -0.85 -12.47
N GLU A 81 0.30 -1.14 -12.83
CA GLU A 81 -0.39 -2.40 -12.50
C GLU A 81 0.44 -3.62 -12.94
N GLY A 82 0.56 -4.62 -12.06
CA GLY A 82 1.36 -5.83 -12.29
C GLY A 82 2.89 -5.65 -12.22
N LYS A 83 3.43 -4.44 -12.06
CA LYS A 83 4.88 -4.18 -12.05
C LYS A 83 5.47 -3.98 -10.66
N ASN A 84 5.28 -4.96 -9.78
CA ASN A 84 5.90 -4.95 -8.46
C ASN A 84 7.43 -5.18 -8.56
N LEU A 85 8.22 -4.12 -8.46
CA LEU A 85 9.68 -4.19 -8.59
C LEU A 85 10.33 -4.97 -7.43
N ALA A 86 9.69 -4.99 -6.24
CA ALA A 86 10.16 -5.73 -5.08
C ALA A 86 10.03 -7.26 -5.25
N LYS A 87 9.28 -7.74 -6.26
CA LYS A 87 9.22 -9.16 -6.62
C LYS A 87 10.34 -9.59 -7.58
N ARG A 88 11.13 -8.67 -8.13
CA ARG A 88 12.26 -9.02 -8.99
C ARG A 88 13.26 -9.89 -8.21
N ARG A 89 13.68 -10.99 -8.82
CA ARG A 89 14.70 -11.89 -8.29
C ARG A 89 15.68 -12.14 -9.44
N ASP A 90 16.92 -11.73 -9.25
CA ASP A 90 18.02 -12.11 -10.12
C ASP A 90 19.20 -12.50 -9.23
N ASN A 91 19.48 -13.80 -9.19
CA ASN A 91 20.60 -14.36 -8.44
C ASN A 91 21.76 -14.72 -9.38
N LYS A 92 21.73 -14.25 -10.64
CA LYS A 92 22.78 -14.53 -11.61
C LYS A 92 24.05 -13.76 -11.22
N ASP A 93 24.98 -14.48 -10.62
CA ASP A 93 26.36 -14.03 -10.47
C ASP A 93 27.09 -14.21 -11.80
N THR A 94 27.48 -13.11 -12.45
CA THR A 94 28.28 -13.15 -13.68
C THR A 94 29.78 -13.34 -13.41
N GLY A 95 30.18 -13.52 -12.16
CA GLY A 95 31.57 -13.55 -11.72
C GLY A 95 32.17 -12.14 -11.66
N GLY A 96 32.96 -11.88 -10.61
CA GLY A 96 33.77 -10.67 -10.48
C GLY A 96 34.93 -10.67 -11.48
N GLY A 97 34.67 -10.25 -12.71
CA GLY A 97 35.67 -10.11 -13.77
C GLY A 97 36.63 -8.91 -13.62
N ASN A 98 36.87 -8.44 -12.39
CA ASN A 98 37.84 -7.38 -12.09
C ASN A 98 38.73 -7.75 -10.88
N PHE A 99 39.27 -8.96 -10.90
CA PHE A 99 40.59 -9.25 -10.32
C PHE A 99 41.50 -9.70 -11.46
#